data_AF-A0AAV0PX95-F1
#
_entry.id   AF-A0AAV0PX95-F1
#
_cell.length_a   1.000
_cell.length_b   1.000
_cell.length_c   1.000
_cell.angle_alpha   90.00
_cell.angle_beta   90.00
_cell.angle_gamma   90.00
#
_symmetry.space_group_name_H-M   'P 1'
#
loop_
_entity.id
_entity.type
_entity.pdbx_description
1 polymer ?
#
loop_
_entity_poly.entity_id
_entity_poly.type
_entity_poly.pdbx_seq_one_letter_code
_entity_poly.pdbx_strand_id
1 'polypeptide(L)'
;MAQISFFFGCSQLSALRRHAPPHLRQSYSRFEILASCLWKCRTVSLRPDPKETMRMICLVSMRGKFSDPPLPIGYYGNTFAFAVAEAPAGELCRNPLGYALDLPDVGPVPGLANFCIPCKNKEGEDGIVLAISLPTQAMERFVKELESMLKSPPNETKTFTHVMSAL
;
A
#
# COMPACT_ATOMS: atom_id res chain seq x y z
N MET A 1 4.66 17.34 -11.10
CA MET A 1 4.35 16.08 -10.39
C MET A 1 3.31 15.34 -11.20
N ALA A 2 3.37 14.01 -11.26
CA ALA A 2 2.39 13.17 -11.93
C ALA A 2 1.52 12.47 -10.87
N GLN A 3 0.20 12.46 -11.07
CA GLN A 3 -0.75 11.75 -10.22
C GLN A 3 -1.35 10.61 -11.03
N ILE A 4 -1.31 9.39 -10.48
CA ILE A 4 -1.85 8.21 -11.11
C ILE A 4 -2.66 7.41 -10.09
N SER A 5 -3.79 6.88 -10.54
CA SER A 5 -4.65 5.99 -9.77
C SER A 5 -4.47 4.55 -10.21
N PHE A 6 -4.46 3.63 -9.26
CA PHE A 6 -4.31 2.19 -9.47
C PHE A 6 -5.47 1.46 -8.80
N PHE A 7 -5.98 0.41 -9.44
CA PHE A 7 -6.98 -0.50 -8.90
C PHE A 7 -6.38 -1.89 -8.67
N PHE A 8 -6.53 -2.41 -7.45
CA PHE A 8 -6.03 -3.73 -7.06
C PHE A 8 -7.20 -4.65 -6.73
N GLY A 9 -7.48 -5.60 -7.62
CA GLY A 9 -8.45 -6.67 -7.42
C GLY A 9 -7.84 -7.90 -6.75
N CYS A 10 -8.62 -8.98 -6.67
CA CYS A 10 -8.23 -10.21 -5.98
C CYS A 10 -6.99 -10.87 -6.62
N SER A 11 -6.86 -10.80 -7.94
CA SER A 11 -5.73 -11.38 -8.67
C SER A 11 -4.42 -10.66 -8.37
N GLN A 12 -4.42 -9.33 -8.39
CA GLN A 12 -3.25 -8.49 -8.08
C GLN A 12 -2.80 -8.72 -6.63
N LEU A 13 -3.75 -8.72 -5.69
CA LEU A 13 -3.45 -8.92 -4.27
C LEU A 13 -2.90 -10.33 -4.00
N SER A 14 -3.41 -11.34 -4.72
CA SER A 14 -2.88 -12.71 -4.65
C SER A 14 -1.46 -12.80 -5.23
N ALA A 15 -1.18 -12.07 -6.32
CA ALA A 15 0.14 -11.99 -6.90
C ALA A 15 1.15 -11.37 -5.91
N LEU A 16 0.79 -10.25 -5.27
CA LEU A 16 1.60 -9.57 -4.27
C LEU A 16 1.86 -10.43 -3.02
N ARG A 17 0.83 -11.18 -2.58
CA ARG A 17 0.93 -12.08 -1.42
C ARG A 17 2.03 -13.15 -1.57
N ARG A 18 2.44 -13.49 -2.80
CA ARG A 18 3.57 -14.42 -3.04
C ARG A 18 4.92 -13.86 -2.61
N HIS A 19 5.07 -12.55 -2.45
CA HIS A 19 6.31 -11.93 -1.96
C HIS A 19 6.40 -11.93 -0.43
N ALA A 20 5.31 -12.27 0.27
CA ALA A 20 5.32 -12.44 1.72
C ALA A 20 5.95 -13.80 2.11
N PRO A 21 6.66 -13.87 3.26
CA PRO A 21 7.20 -15.11 3.80
C PRO A 21 6.12 -16.19 3.95
N PRO A 22 6.40 -17.48 3.66
CA PRO A 22 5.38 -18.53 3.64
C PRO A 22 4.59 -18.64 4.96
N HIS A 23 5.26 -18.45 6.09
CA HIS A 23 4.67 -18.56 7.44
C HIS A 23 3.79 -17.36 7.81
N LEU A 24 3.92 -16.22 7.12
CA LEU A 24 3.14 -15.01 7.38
C LEU A 24 2.12 -14.71 6.27
N ARG A 25 2.19 -15.45 5.17
CA ARG A 25 1.40 -15.21 3.94
C ARG A 25 -0.11 -15.20 4.18
N GLN A 26 -0.60 -15.99 5.13
CA GLN A 26 -2.02 -16.03 5.50
C GLN A 26 -2.40 -15.12 6.67
N SER A 27 -1.42 -14.66 7.45
CA SER A 27 -1.64 -13.83 8.63
C SER A 27 -1.92 -12.37 8.28
N TYR A 28 -1.36 -11.87 7.17
CA TYR A 28 -1.55 -10.48 6.74
C TYR A 28 -2.82 -10.25 5.93
N SER A 29 -3.48 -9.14 6.24
CA SER A 29 -4.62 -8.62 5.50
C SER A 29 -4.23 -8.16 4.09
N ARG A 30 -5.25 -8.02 3.22
CA ARG A 30 -5.07 -7.46 1.87
C ARG A 30 -4.47 -6.05 1.91
N PHE A 31 -4.82 -5.27 2.93
CA PHE A 31 -4.33 -3.92 3.12
C PHE A 31 -2.85 -3.90 3.49
N GLU A 32 -2.41 -4.72 4.45
CA GLU A 32 -1.00 -4.75 4.89
C GLU A 32 -0.04 -5.17 3.77
N ILE A 33 -0.44 -6.17 2.98
CA ILE A 33 0.33 -6.63 1.82
C ILE A 33 0.47 -5.52 0.78
N LEU A 34 -0.65 -4.84 0.48
CA LEU A 34 -0.66 -3.76 -0.49
C LEU A 34 0.15 -2.55 0.01
N ALA A 35 -0.10 -2.10 1.25
CA ALA A 35 0.61 -1.00 1.87
C ALA A 35 2.13 -1.25 1.84
N SER A 36 2.59 -2.40 2.33
CA SER A 36 4.02 -2.73 2.34
C SER A 36 4.64 -2.71 0.95
N CYS A 37 3.92 -3.23 -0.05
CA CYS A 37 4.37 -3.25 -1.44
C CYS A 37 4.52 -1.82 -1.98
N LEU A 38 3.52 -0.98 -1.74
CA LEU A 38 3.52 0.42 -2.18
C LEU A 38 4.62 1.23 -1.50
N TRP A 39 4.84 1.01 -0.20
CA TRP A 39 5.89 1.68 0.54
C TRP A 39 7.27 1.38 -0.04
N LYS A 40 7.53 0.10 -0.31
CA LYS A 40 8.75 -0.35 -0.94
C LYS A 40 8.90 0.21 -2.35
N CYS A 41 7.90 0.04 -3.21
CA CYS A 41 7.93 0.54 -4.60
C CYS A 41 8.16 2.05 -4.65
N ARG A 42 7.47 2.81 -3.80
CA ARG A 42 7.64 4.27 -3.67
C ARG A 42 9.07 4.63 -3.30
N THR A 43 9.62 3.97 -2.29
CA THR A 43 10.97 4.24 -1.79
C THR A 43 12.04 3.94 -2.85
N VAL A 44 11.97 2.77 -3.49
CA VAL A 44 12.88 2.38 -4.58
C VAL A 44 12.83 3.38 -5.74
N SER A 45 11.64 3.87 -6.06
CA SER A 45 11.43 4.75 -7.21
C SER A 45 11.94 6.17 -6.99
N LEU A 46 11.84 6.66 -5.76
CA LEU A 46 12.34 7.97 -5.36
C LEU A 46 13.87 8.02 -5.29
N ARG A 47 14.54 6.88 -5.05
CA ARG A 47 16.00 6.80 -4.86
C ARG A 47 16.54 7.87 -3.89
N PRO A 48 15.99 7.94 -2.67
CA PRO A 48 16.48 8.84 -1.62
C PRO A 48 17.90 8.46 -1.18
N ASP A 49 18.48 9.28 -0.29
CA ASP A 49 19.70 8.85 0.42
C ASP A 49 19.41 7.57 1.23
N PRO A 50 20.29 6.55 1.22
CA PRO A 50 20.05 5.31 1.95
C PRO A 50 19.80 5.46 3.45
N LYS A 51 20.30 6.54 4.07
CA LYS A 51 20.10 6.87 5.49
C LYS A 51 18.84 7.70 5.74
N GLU A 52 18.17 8.17 4.69
CA GLU A 52 16.94 8.93 4.82
C GLU A 52 15.81 8.05 5.37
N THR A 53 15.15 8.52 6.42
CA THR A 53 14.01 7.81 7.01
C THR A 53 12.78 7.94 6.12
N MET A 54 12.33 6.80 5.61
CA MET A 54 11.06 6.70 4.90
C MET A 54 9.95 6.34 5.87
N ARG A 55 8.78 6.92 5.61
CA ARG A 55 7.62 6.82 6.51
C ARG A 55 6.39 6.43 5.71
N MET A 56 5.58 5.57 6.29
CA MET A 56 4.31 5.13 5.73
C MET A 56 3.21 5.47 6.72
N ILE A 57 2.27 6.32 6.32
CA ILE A 57 1.12 6.67 7.16
C ILE A 57 -0.15 6.06 6.60
N CYS A 58 -0.88 5.40 7.47
CA CYS A 58 -2.16 4.79 7.20
C CYS A 58 -3.22 5.37 8.13
N LEU A 59 -4.29 5.92 7.55
CA LEU A 59 -5.46 6.35 8.31
C LEU A 59 -6.28 5.12 8.66
N VAL A 60 -6.39 4.84 9.94
CA VAL A 60 -7.13 3.69 10.43
C VAL A 60 -8.40 4.18 11.11
N SER A 61 -9.56 3.72 10.63
CA SER A 61 -10.82 3.99 11.31
C SER A 61 -10.77 3.41 12.72
N MET A 62 -11.13 4.25 13.69
CA MET A 62 -11.29 3.86 15.09
C MET A 62 -12.76 3.66 15.47
N ARG A 63 -13.67 3.81 14.50
CA ARG A 63 -15.09 3.47 14.70
C ARG A 63 -15.22 1.98 15.02
N GLY A 64 -15.97 1.66 16.06
CA GLY A 64 -16.15 0.29 16.54
C GLY A 64 -14.96 -0.29 17.32
N LYS A 65 -13.87 0.46 17.49
CA LYS A 65 -12.72 0.08 18.34
C LYS A 65 -12.75 0.77 19.71
N PHE A 66 -13.39 1.93 19.79
CA PHE A 66 -13.76 2.54 21.07
C PHE A 66 -15.05 1.89 21.56
N SER A 67 -14.91 0.92 22.47
CA SER A 67 -16.03 0.20 23.05
C SER A 67 -16.47 0.78 24.40
N ASP A 68 -15.68 1.69 25.00
CA ASP A 68 -15.93 2.22 26.33
C ASP A 68 -15.49 3.70 26.48
N PRO A 69 -16.43 4.68 26.43
CA PRO A 69 -17.80 4.54 25.93
C PRO A 69 -17.82 4.43 24.39
N PRO A 70 -18.82 3.73 23.81
CA PRO A 70 -18.95 3.62 22.37
C PRO A 70 -19.29 4.96 21.73
N LEU A 71 -18.89 5.14 20.48
CA LEU A 71 -19.29 6.31 19.70
C LEU A 71 -20.83 6.38 19.61
N PRO A 72 -21.42 7.58 19.76
CA PRO A 72 -22.87 7.74 19.61
C PRO A 72 -23.36 7.24 18.24
N ILE A 73 -24.52 6.59 18.23
CA ILE A 73 -25.20 6.22 17.00
C ILE A 73 -25.44 7.50 16.18
N GLY A 74 -25.00 7.53 14.93
CA GLY A 74 -25.13 8.70 14.05
C GLY A 74 -24.04 9.77 14.21
N TYR A 75 -22.97 9.52 14.98
CA TYR A 75 -21.85 10.47 15.10
C TYR A 75 -21.18 10.76 13.73
N TYR A 76 -21.40 11.98 13.22
CA TYR A 76 -20.88 12.44 11.93
C TYR A 76 -19.42 12.90 11.97
N GLY A 77 -18.85 13.15 13.15
CA GLY A 77 -17.47 13.62 13.30
C GLY A 77 -16.41 12.59 12.89
N ASN A 78 -15.14 13.02 12.86
CA ASN A 78 -14.02 12.18 12.45
C ASN A 78 -13.52 11.28 13.59
N THR A 79 -13.28 10.00 13.30
CA THR A 79 -12.81 9.00 14.27
C THR A 79 -11.83 8.05 13.59
N PHE A 80 -10.60 8.51 13.45
CA PHE A 80 -9.49 7.75 12.91
C PHE A 80 -8.23 8.02 13.74
N ALA A 81 -7.27 7.10 13.67
CA ALA A 81 -5.91 7.33 14.13
C ALA A 81 -4.94 7.20 12.95
N PHE A 82 -3.72 7.66 13.14
CA PHE A 82 -2.62 7.41 12.22
C PHE A 82 -1.82 6.22 12.75
N ALA A 83 -1.74 5.17 11.93
CA ALA A 83 -0.71 4.15 12.08
C ALA A 83 0.48 4.57 11.23
N VAL A 84 1.67 4.57 11.80
CA VAL A 84 2.89 5.04 11.13
C VAL A 84 3.98 4.00 11.25
N ALA A 85 4.53 3.56 10.13
CA ALA A 85 5.73 2.73 10.11
C ALA A 85 6.90 3.54 9.55
N GLU A 86 8.09 3.35 10.11
CA GLU A 86 9.32 4.03 9.70
C GLU A 86 10.45 3.03 9.45
N ALA A 87 11.25 3.30 8.43
CA ALA A 87 12.48 2.55 8.16
C ALA A 87 13.45 3.38 7.30
N PRO A 88 14.77 3.16 7.42
CA PRO A 88 15.74 3.73 6.50
C PRO A 88 15.47 3.29 5.06
N ALA A 89 15.60 4.22 4.11
CA ALA A 89 15.35 3.91 2.72
C ALA A 89 16.23 2.78 2.18
N GLY A 90 17.48 2.70 2.63
CA GLY A 90 18.40 1.64 2.27
C GLY A 90 17.91 0.26 2.69
N GLU A 91 17.25 0.14 3.84
CA GLU A 91 16.70 -1.13 4.33
C GLU A 91 15.45 -1.53 3.54
N LEU A 92 14.54 -0.60 3.25
CA LEU A 92 13.37 -0.86 2.41
C LEU A 92 13.74 -1.28 0.97
N CYS A 93 14.79 -0.67 0.41
CA CYS A 93 15.25 -1.00 -0.94
C CYS A 93 15.88 -2.40 -1.01
N ARG A 94 16.68 -2.77 -0.01
CA ARG A 94 17.51 -3.99 -0.04
C ARG A 94 16.77 -5.23 0.45
N ASN A 95 15.88 -5.08 1.43
CA ASN A 95 15.21 -6.22 2.06
C ASN A 95 13.98 -6.68 1.26
N PRO A 96 13.58 -7.96 1.36
CA PRO A 96 12.35 -8.46 0.74
C PRO A 96 11.10 -7.78 1.32
N LEU A 97 9.95 -7.96 0.67
CA LEU A 97 8.68 -7.35 1.10
C LEU A 97 8.32 -7.69 2.56
N GLY A 98 8.70 -8.88 3.04
CA GLY A 98 8.51 -9.31 4.43
C GLY A 98 9.07 -8.33 5.46
N TYR A 99 10.20 -7.69 5.19
CA TYR A 99 10.77 -6.70 6.12
C TYR A 99 9.81 -5.52 6.33
N ALA A 100 9.17 -5.02 5.27
CA ALA A 100 8.21 -3.92 5.41
C ALA A 100 6.92 -4.35 6.12
N LEU A 101 6.56 -5.63 6.06
CA LEU A 101 5.41 -6.21 6.74
C LEU A 101 5.63 -6.41 8.25
N ASP A 102 6.88 -6.60 8.66
CA ASP A 102 7.25 -6.85 10.06
C ASP A 102 7.54 -5.55 10.84
N LEU A 103 7.51 -4.39 10.19
CA LEU A 103 7.84 -3.13 10.86
C LEU A 103 6.74 -2.71 11.85
N PRO A 104 7.10 -2.38 13.10
CA PRO A 104 6.14 -1.97 14.11
C PRO A 104 5.60 -0.55 13.83
N ASP A 105 4.39 -0.29 14.31
CA ASP A 105 3.81 1.06 14.36
C ASP A 105 4.57 1.91 15.39
N VAL A 106 5.10 3.06 14.98
CA VAL A 106 5.89 3.97 15.82
C VAL A 106 5.11 5.18 16.33
N GLY A 107 3.77 5.18 16.18
CA GLY A 107 2.89 6.20 16.76
C GLY A 107 2.73 7.45 15.89
N PRO A 108 2.03 8.50 16.36
CA PRO A 108 1.60 9.61 15.52
C PRO A 108 2.77 10.53 15.13
N VAL A 109 3.22 10.42 13.87
CA VAL A 109 4.24 11.29 13.25
C VAL A 109 3.67 11.92 11.97
N PRO A 110 3.89 13.21 11.67
CA PRO A 110 3.36 13.85 10.44
C PRO A 110 4.16 13.50 9.17
N GLY A 111 3.50 13.00 8.11
CA GLY A 111 4.13 12.81 6.77
C GLY A 111 3.48 11.78 5.82
N LEU A 112 2.84 12.26 4.74
CA LEU A 112 2.28 11.51 3.60
C LEU A 112 1.30 10.35 3.95
N ALA A 113 0.02 10.69 3.98
CA ALA A 113 -1.07 9.71 4.01
C ALA A 113 -1.25 9.06 2.63
N ASN A 114 -1.08 7.74 2.53
CA ASN A 114 -1.55 6.99 1.37
C ASN A 114 -3.03 6.67 1.57
N PHE A 115 -3.90 7.18 0.69
CA PHE A 115 -5.33 6.85 0.71
C PHE A 115 -5.56 5.55 -0.07
N CYS A 116 -5.56 4.41 0.64
CA CYS A 116 -6.11 3.17 0.11
C CYS A 116 -7.62 3.16 0.38
N ILE A 117 -8.42 3.08 -0.67
CA ILE A 117 -9.88 3.14 -0.57
C ILE A 117 -10.45 1.80 -1.04
N PRO A 118 -11.06 0.99 -0.16
CA PRO A 118 -11.82 -0.18 -0.58
C PRO A 118 -12.97 0.26 -1.50
N CYS A 119 -13.10 -0.35 -2.67
CA CYS A 119 -14.16 -0.03 -3.61
C CYS A 119 -14.58 -1.27 -4.39
N LYS A 120 -15.74 -1.18 -5.04
CA LYS A 120 -16.13 -2.12 -6.10
C LYS A 120 -15.93 -1.44 -7.45
N ASN A 121 -15.38 -2.17 -8.43
CA ASN A 121 -15.27 -1.66 -9.79
C ASN A 121 -16.65 -1.70 -10.51
N LYS A 122 -16.70 -1.23 -11.76
CA LYS A 122 -17.93 -1.23 -12.59
C LYS A 122 -18.46 -2.64 -12.89
N GLU A 123 -17.61 -3.65 -12.78
CA GLU A 123 -17.92 -5.06 -13.00
C GLU A 123 -18.36 -5.76 -11.69
N GLY A 124 -18.41 -5.03 -10.57
CA GLY A 124 -18.78 -5.55 -9.25
C GLY A 124 -17.64 -6.22 -8.47
N GLU A 125 -16.41 -6.23 -9.00
CA GLU A 125 -15.24 -6.80 -8.33
C GLU A 125 -14.82 -5.93 -7.13
N ASP A 126 -14.65 -6.56 -5.97
CA ASP A 126 -14.08 -5.93 -4.78
C ASP A 126 -12.57 -5.72 -4.95
N GLY A 127 -12.14 -4.48 -4.80
CA GLY A 127 -10.74 -4.10 -4.86
C GLY A 127 -10.39 -2.91 -3.98
N ILE A 128 -9.17 -2.41 -4.16
CA ILE A 128 -8.64 -1.25 -3.47
C ILE A 128 -8.13 -0.27 -4.52
N VAL A 129 -8.60 0.98 -4.47
CA VAL A 129 -8.04 2.08 -5.24
C VAL A 129 -6.98 2.80 -4.44
N LEU A 130 -5.87 3.10 -5.08
CA LEU A 130 -4.80 3.93 -4.56
C LEU A 130 -4.54 5.07 -5.54
N ALA A 131 -4.51 6.31 -5.03
CA ALA A 131 -3.92 7.44 -5.74
C ALA A 131 -2.53 7.74 -5.18
N ILE A 132 -1.54 7.87 -6.06
CA ILE A 132 -0.17 8.24 -5.69
C ILE A 132 0.32 9.39 -6.58
N SER A 133 1.05 10.32 -5.98
CA SER A 133 1.67 11.45 -6.67
C SER A 133 3.18 11.43 -6.45
N LEU A 134 3.93 11.45 -7.55
CA LEU A 134 5.40 11.42 -7.55
C LEU A 134 5.96 12.36 -8.63
N PRO A 135 7.25 12.75 -8.55
CA PRO A 135 7.93 13.33 -9.71
C PRO A 135 7.83 12.38 -10.93
N THR A 136 7.68 12.93 -12.14
CA THR A 136 7.37 12.15 -13.35
C THR A 136 8.34 10.99 -13.57
N GLN A 137 9.65 11.24 -13.44
CA GLN A 137 10.68 10.19 -13.57
C GLN A 137 10.59 9.11 -12.49
N ALA A 138 10.15 9.47 -11.28
CA ALA A 138 9.94 8.50 -10.21
C ALA A 138 8.64 7.71 -10.44
N MET A 139 7.62 8.30 -11.06
CA MET A 139 6.38 7.61 -11.41
C MET A 139 6.62 6.49 -12.43
N GLU A 140 7.42 6.73 -13.47
CA GLU A 140 7.77 5.70 -14.45
C GLU A 140 8.50 4.51 -13.81
N ARG A 141 9.43 4.80 -12.89
CA ARG A 141 10.13 3.77 -12.10
C ARG A 141 9.17 3.02 -11.19
N PHE A 142 8.21 3.73 -10.60
CA PHE A 142 7.20 3.17 -9.71
C PHE A 142 6.31 2.17 -10.43
N VAL A 143 5.79 2.55 -11.60
CA VAL A 143 4.99 1.63 -12.43
C VAL A 143 5.80 0.40 -12.79
N LYS A 144 7.06 0.57 -13.21
CA LYS A 144 7.94 -0.55 -13.57
C LYS A 144 8.21 -1.50 -12.38
N GLU A 145 8.47 -0.95 -11.20
CA GLU A 145 8.71 -1.75 -9.99
C GLU A 145 7.45 -2.50 -9.57
N LEU A 146 6.30 -1.83 -9.59
CA LEU A 146 5.00 -2.43 -9.25
C LEU A 146 4.63 -3.55 -10.23
N GLU A 147 4.77 -3.34 -11.54
CA GLU A 147 4.57 -4.37 -12.55
C GLU A 147 5.51 -5.56 -12.35
N SER A 148 6.77 -5.31 -11.97
CA SER A 148 7.73 -6.37 -11.67
C SER A 148 7.25 -7.25 -10.51
N MET A 149 6.62 -6.67 -9.50
CA MET A 149 6.05 -7.44 -8.37
C MET A 149 4.77 -8.19 -8.76
N LEU A 150 3.99 -7.66 -9.70
CA LEU A 150 2.73 -8.28 -10.15
C LEU A 150 2.94 -9.42 -11.16
N LYS A 151 4.05 -9.42 -11.90
CA LYS A 151 4.37 -10.49 -12.87
C LYS A 151 4.42 -11.86 -12.19
N SER A 152 3.69 -12.82 -12.76
CA SER A 152 3.72 -14.25 -12.42
C SER A 152 4.91 -14.96 -13.10
N PRO A 153 5.34 -16.14 -12.61
CA PRO A 153 6.13 -17.07 -13.43
C PRO A 153 5.33 -17.42 -14.70
N PRO A 154 6.01 -17.82 -15.80
CA PRO A 154 5.58 -17.60 -17.20
C PRO A 154 4.27 -18.25 -17.70
N ASN A 155 3.41 -18.80 -16.84
CA ASN A 155 2.21 -19.53 -17.25
C ASN A 155 0.86 -18.80 -17.08
N GLU A 156 0.82 -17.54 -16.66
CA GLU A 156 -0.43 -16.76 -16.69
C GLU A 156 -0.17 -15.32 -17.13
N THR A 157 -0.09 -15.12 -18.44
CA THR A 157 -0.09 -13.80 -19.09
C THR A 157 -1.51 -13.25 -19.12
N LYS A 158 -1.97 -12.68 -18.00
CA LYS A 158 -2.97 -11.61 -18.06
C LYS A 158 -2.23 -10.30 -17.91
N THR A 159 -1.99 -9.66 -19.06
CA THR A 159 -1.39 -8.35 -19.15
C THR A 159 -2.24 -7.38 -18.30
N PHE A 160 -1.64 -6.77 -17.28
CA PHE A 160 -2.29 -5.83 -16.37
C PHE A 160 -2.60 -4.45 -17.02
N THR A 161 -2.83 -4.45 -18.33
CA THR A 161 -2.95 -3.25 -19.18
C THR A 161 -4.18 -2.39 -18.86
N HIS A 162 -5.18 -2.94 -18.14
CA HIS A 162 -6.42 -2.21 -17.85
C HIS A 162 -6.42 -1.38 -16.55
N VAL A 163 -5.33 -1.36 -15.78
CA VAL A 163 -5.30 -0.67 -14.47
C VAL A 163 -4.74 0.77 -14.56
N MET A 164 -4.22 1.19 -15.71
CA MET A 164 -3.67 2.54 -15.94
C MET A 164 -4.66 3.47 -16.64
N SER A 165 -5.93 3.47 -16.22
CA SER A 165 -6.86 4.55 -16.61
C SER A 165 -6.91 5.55 -15.46
N ALA A 166 -6.32 6.72 -15.68
CA ALA A 166 -6.78 7.92 -14.99
C ALA A 166 -8.31 8.03 -15.12
N LEU A 167 -8.99 8.39 -14.05
CA LEU A 167 -10.23 9.16 -14.18
C LEU A 167 -9.84 10.60 -14.50
#